data_AF-A0A6C0KVA4-F1
#
_entry.id   AF-A0A6C0KVA4-F1
#
_cell.length_a   1.000
_cell.length_b   1.000
_cell.length_c   1.000
_cell.angle_alpha   90.00
_cell.angle_beta   90.00
_cell.angle_gamma   90.00
#
_symmetry.space_group_name_H-M   'P 1'
#
loop_
_entity.id
_entity.type
_entity.pdbx_description
1 polymer ?
#
loop_
_entity_poly.entity_id
_entity_poly.type
_entity_poly.pdbx_seq_one_letter_code
_entity_poly.pdbx_strand_id
1 'polypeptide(L)'
;MAMIYFATAMNMDYMQKEIKRLQTVFRCKICKQQYEKDWCKADESTCFFCHRYSPTLHTRMMILRDMEWCYIRSGSEDRNQYYHIFNKNLHLWCNHFHISQTKEEYEYILDKFIE
;
A
#
# COMPACT_ATOMS: atom_id res chain seq x y z
N MET A 1 -39.59 -12.01 -18.28
CA MET A 1 -38.26 -12.66 -18.29
C MET A 1 -37.08 -11.72 -17.94
N ALA A 2 -37.30 -10.47 -17.50
CA ALA A 2 -36.20 -9.55 -17.13
C ALA A 2 -35.75 -9.65 -15.65
N MET A 3 -36.55 -10.23 -14.76
CA MET A 3 -36.26 -10.23 -13.31
C MET A 3 -35.20 -11.24 -12.85
N ILE A 4 -34.93 -12.30 -13.62
CA ILE A 4 -33.93 -13.32 -13.25
C ILE A 4 -32.49 -12.82 -13.50
N TYR A 5 -32.30 -11.93 -14.48
CA TYR A 5 -30.98 -11.36 -14.80
C TYR A 5 -30.52 -10.29 -13.80
N PHE A 6 -31.44 -9.55 -13.18
CA PHE A 6 -31.08 -8.53 -12.18
C PHE A 6 -30.61 -9.14 -10.85
N ALA A 7 -31.26 -10.21 -10.38
CA ALA A 7 -30.88 -10.89 -9.14
C ALA A 7 -29.51 -11.59 -9.25
N THR A 8 -29.16 -12.11 -10.44
CA THR A 8 -27.85 -12.73 -10.70
C THR A 8 -26.73 -11.69 -10.80
N ALA A 9 -27.00 -10.51 -11.39
CA ALA A 9 -26.04 -9.40 -11.43
C ALA A 9 -25.75 -8.81 -10.04
N MET A 10 -26.78 -8.60 -9.21
CA MET A 10 -26.61 -8.11 -7.83
C MET A 10 -25.81 -9.08 -6.96
N ASN A 11 -26.02 -10.39 -7.12
CA ASN A 11 -25.23 -11.41 -6.43
C ASN A 11 -23.77 -11.46 -6.92
N MET A 12 -23.52 -11.25 -8.22
CA MET A 12 -22.16 -11.19 -8.76
C MET A 12 -21.39 -9.96 -8.24
N ASP A 13 -22.03 -8.78 -8.20
CA ASP A 13 -21.39 -7.56 -7.68
C ASP A 13 -21.11 -7.65 -6.18
N TYR A 14 -22.03 -8.24 -5.40
CA TYR A 14 -21.82 -8.50 -3.98
C TYR A 14 -20.68 -9.48 -3.76
N MET A 15 -20.66 -10.61 -4.49
CA MET A 15 -19.57 -11.59 -4.41
C MET A 15 -18.23 -11.01 -4.84
N GLN A 16 -18.19 -10.16 -5.87
CA GLN A 16 -16.95 -9.47 -6.27
C GLN A 16 -16.47 -8.47 -5.21
N LYS A 17 -17.39 -7.77 -4.54
CA LYS A 17 -17.05 -6.89 -3.42
C LYS A 17 -16.50 -7.69 -2.24
N GLU A 18 -17.13 -8.82 -1.90
CA GLU A 18 -16.70 -9.67 -0.79
C GLU A 18 -15.36 -10.37 -1.10
N ILE A 19 -15.17 -10.86 -2.33
CA ILE A 19 -13.87 -11.40 -2.80
C ILE A 19 -12.78 -10.32 -2.74
N LYS A 20 -13.08 -9.09 -3.19
CA LYS A 20 -12.16 -7.96 -3.02
C LYS A 20 -11.87 -7.71 -1.55
N ARG A 21 -12.87 -7.78 -0.67
CA ARG A 21 -12.72 -7.59 0.77
C ARG A 21 -11.81 -8.64 1.40
N LEU A 22 -11.92 -9.89 0.95
CA LEU A 22 -11.12 -11.04 1.39
C LEU A 22 -9.73 -11.10 0.75
N GLN A 23 -9.49 -10.41 -0.37
CA GLN A 23 -8.17 -10.32 -0.98
C GLN A 23 -7.23 -9.52 -0.08
N THR A 24 -6.33 -10.22 0.59
CA THR A 24 -5.25 -9.64 1.40
C THR A 24 -4.10 -9.07 0.57
N VAL A 25 -4.07 -9.39 -0.74
CA VAL A 25 -2.98 -9.05 -1.64
C VAL A 25 -3.48 -8.16 -2.76
N PHE A 26 -2.87 -6.98 -2.87
CA PHE A 26 -3.02 -6.05 -3.98
C PHE A 26 -1.92 -6.29 -5.01
N ARG A 27 -2.28 -6.34 -6.30
CA ARG A 27 -1.30 -6.39 -7.40
C ARG A 27 -1.29 -5.06 -8.14
N CYS A 28 -0.16 -4.37 -8.11
CA CYS A 28 -0.02 -3.08 -8.80
C CYS A 28 -0.22 -3.25 -10.31
N LYS A 29 -1.10 -2.42 -10.90
CA LYS A 29 -1.35 -2.47 -12.35
C LYS A 29 -0.11 -2.07 -13.17
N ILE A 30 0.81 -1.29 -12.59
CA ILE A 30 1.99 -0.77 -13.26
C ILE A 30 3.22 -1.69 -13.10
N CYS A 31 3.76 -1.83 -11.88
CA CYS A 31 4.95 -2.67 -11.66
C CYS A 31 4.66 -4.17 -11.60
N LYS A 32 3.38 -4.58 -11.60
CA LYS A 32 2.92 -5.97 -11.50
C LYS A 32 3.33 -6.70 -10.21
N GLN A 33 4.02 -6.03 -9.28
CA GLN A 33 4.36 -6.54 -7.96
C GLN A 33 3.11 -6.70 -7.10
N GLN A 34 3.18 -7.66 -6.20
CA GLN A 34 2.17 -7.94 -5.20
C GLN A 34 2.61 -7.33 -3.88
N TYR A 35 1.67 -6.66 -3.23
CA TYR A 35 1.81 -6.08 -1.90
C TYR A 35 0.60 -6.50 -1.07
N GLU A 36 0.67 -6.35 0.24
CA GLU A 36 -0.53 -6.43 1.06
C GLU A 36 -1.49 -5.30 0.69
N LYS A 37 -2.79 -5.54 0.80
CA LYS A 37 -3.84 -4.72 0.19
C LYS A 37 -3.77 -3.23 0.57
N ASP A 38 -3.20 -2.93 1.73
CA ASP A 38 -3.14 -1.59 2.33
C ASP A 38 -1.99 -0.71 1.79
N TRP A 39 -1.26 -1.22 0.80
CA TRP A 39 -0.01 -0.65 0.31
C TRP A 39 -0.20 0.01 -1.06
N CYS A 40 -1.38 0.58 -1.26
CA CYS A 40 -1.79 1.20 -2.50
C CYS A 40 -2.26 2.65 -2.28
N LYS A 41 -2.15 3.46 -3.32
CA LYS A 41 -2.68 4.83 -3.30
C LYS A 41 -4.19 4.81 -3.13
N ALA A 42 -4.78 5.97 -2.83
CA ALA A 42 -6.23 6.13 -2.65
C ALA A 42 -7.08 5.61 -3.84
N ASP A 43 -6.48 5.48 -5.04
CA ASP A 43 -7.13 4.91 -6.24
C ASP A 43 -7.16 3.37 -6.28
N GLU A 44 -6.57 2.69 -5.30
CA GLU A 44 -6.47 1.22 -5.16
C GLU A 44 -5.94 0.49 -6.41
N SER A 45 -5.22 1.19 -7.28
CA SER A 45 -4.79 0.68 -8.58
C SER A 45 -3.27 0.73 -8.77
N THR A 46 -2.59 1.49 -7.92
CA THR A 46 -1.16 1.75 -7.97
C THR A 46 -0.51 1.63 -6.58
N CYS A 47 0.74 1.15 -6.50
CA CYS A 47 1.49 1.09 -5.25
C CYS A 47 2.35 2.35 -5.05
N PHE A 48 2.64 2.68 -3.80
CA PHE A 48 3.61 3.74 -3.47
C PHE A 48 5.03 3.44 -4.00
N PHE A 49 5.37 2.16 -4.09
CA PHE A 49 6.73 1.69 -4.44
C PHE A 49 6.91 1.42 -5.94
N CYS A 50 6.04 1.91 -6.81
CA CYS A 50 6.18 1.65 -8.24
C CYS A 50 7.39 2.41 -8.81
N HIS A 51 8.21 1.72 -9.61
CA HIS A 51 9.32 2.32 -10.38
C HIS A 51 8.88 3.42 -11.37
N ARG A 52 7.59 3.58 -11.65
CA ARG A 52 7.08 4.69 -12.46
C ARG A 52 6.73 5.94 -11.66
N TYR A 53 6.69 5.86 -10.33
CA TYR A 53 6.55 7.05 -9.49
C TYR A 53 7.92 7.69 -9.31
N SER A 54 8.08 8.87 -9.90
CA SER A 54 9.34 9.60 -9.85
C SER A 54 9.56 10.21 -8.45
N PRO A 55 10.78 10.15 -7.90
CA PRO A 55 11.16 10.81 -6.65
C PRO A 55 10.97 12.33 -6.68
N THR A 56 10.97 12.94 -7.87
CA THR A 56 10.69 14.37 -8.03
C THR A 56 9.29 14.79 -7.57
N LEU A 57 8.34 13.85 -7.50
CA LEU A 57 6.97 14.10 -7.02
C LEU A 57 6.70 13.49 -5.64
N HIS A 58 7.49 12.52 -5.22
CA HIS A 58 7.28 11.77 -3.98
C HIS A 58 8.63 11.56 -3.29
N THR A 59 8.88 12.30 -2.20
CA THR A 59 10.08 12.10 -1.38
C THR A 59 9.91 10.91 -0.45
N ARG A 60 11.02 10.36 0.04
CA ARG A 60 11.01 9.29 1.05
C ARG A 60 10.26 9.72 2.31
N MET A 61 10.46 10.95 2.79
CA MET A 61 9.69 11.53 3.91
C MET A 61 8.18 11.59 3.65
N MET A 62 7.72 11.96 2.44
CA MET A 62 6.29 11.95 2.12
C MET A 62 5.70 10.54 2.24
N ILE A 63 6.41 9.54 1.69
CA ILE A 63 5.97 8.14 1.76
C ILE A 63 5.97 7.63 3.22
N LEU A 64 6.95 8.04 4.03
CA LEU A 64 6.99 7.72 5.47
C LEU A 64 5.77 8.30 6.21
N ARG A 65 5.31 9.50 5.87
CA ARG A 65 4.12 10.11 6.50
C ARG A 65 2.82 9.46 6.04
N ASP A 66 2.70 9.15 4.76
CA ASP A 66 1.51 8.48 4.20
C ASP A 66 1.33 7.06 4.76
N MET A 67 2.43 6.44 5.18
CA MET A 67 2.42 5.11 5.79
C MET A 67 1.56 5.03 7.06
N GLU A 68 1.61 6.04 7.95
CA GLU A 68 0.88 6.02 9.22
C GLU A 68 -0.63 5.97 8.96
N TRP A 69 -1.09 6.68 7.93
CA TRP A 69 -2.46 6.58 7.43
C TRP A 69 -2.79 5.20 6.86
N CYS A 70 -1.85 4.58 6.15
CA CYS A 70 -2.04 3.22 5.62
C CYS A 70 -2.14 2.19 6.76
N TYR A 71 -1.30 2.32 7.80
CA TYR A 71 -1.36 1.48 8.99
C TYR A 71 -2.73 1.58 9.68
N ILE A 72 -3.18 2.80 9.99
CA ILE A 72 -4.48 3.04 10.64
C ILE A 72 -5.63 2.43 9.82
N ARG A 73 -5.58 2.56 8.49
CA ARG A 73 -6.62 2.02 7.59
C ARG A 73 -6.59 0.51 7.45
N SER A 74 -5.42 -0.12 7.55
CA SER A 74 -5.25 -1.56 7.43
C SER A 74 -5.99 -2.34 8.53
N GLY A 75 -6.14 -1.73 9.71
CA GLY A 75 -6.61 -2.43 10.91
C GLY A 75 -5.63 -3.49 11.40
N SER A 76 -4.36 -3.43 10.98
CA SER A 76 -3.32 -4.36 11.44
C SER A 76 -3.13 -4.25 12.96
N GLU A 77 -3.13 -5.40 13.64
CA GLU A 77 -2.94 -5.48 15.09
C GLU A 77 -1.46 -5.52 15.48
N ASP A 78 -0.59 -6.01 14.59
CA ASP A 78 0.86 -6.05 14.79
C ASP A 78 1.53 -4.86 14.10
N ARG A 79 1.81 -3.84 14.92
CA ARG A 79 2.52 -2.61 14.52
C ARG A 79 3.93 -2.92 14.00
N ASN A 80 4.66 -3.77 14.69
CA ASN A 80 6.07 -4.02 14.43
C ASN A 80 6.26 -4.79 13.12
N GLN A 81 5.43 -5.82 12.90
CA GLN A 81 5.43 -6.56 11.65
C GLN A 81 5.08 -5.65 10.46
N TYR A 82 4.04 -4.83 10.60
CA TYR A 82 3.60 -3.91 9.54
C TYR A 82 4.73 -2.96 9.11
N TYR A 83 5.33 -2.27 10.07
CA TYR A 83 6.38 -1.29 9.79
C TYR A 83 7.69 -1.94 9.32
N HIS A 84 8.01 -3.15 9.77
CA HIS A 84 9.18 -3.88 9.30
C HIS A 84 9.09 -4.18 7.80
N ILE A 85 7.95 -4.72 7.35
CA ILE A 85 7.74 -4.98 5.92
C ILE A 85 7.78 -3.65 5.15
N PHE A 86 7.28 -2.56 5.74
CA PHE A 86 7.13 -1.29 5.00
C PHE A 86 8.47 -0.67 4.75
N ASN A 87 9.28 -0.57 5.80
CA ASN A 87 10.63 -0.06 5.69
C ASN A 87 11.47 -0.88 4.70
N LYS A 88 11.28 -2.20 4.63
CA LYS A 88 11.93 -3.05 3.62
C LYS A 88 11.56 -2.62 2.19
N ASN A 89 10.28 -2.45 1.89
CA ASN A 89 9.83 -2.04 0.55
C ASN A 89 10.21 -0.59 0.21
N LEU A 90 10.14 0.31 1.18
CA LEU A 90 10.60 1.70 1.04
C LEU A 90 12.09 1.75 0.74
N HIS A 91 12.90 0.95 1.44
CA HIS A 91 14.34 0.90 1.21
C HIS A 91 14.67 0.38 -0.20
N LEU A 92 13.99 -0.67 -0.67
CA LEU A 92 14.13 -1.15 -2.05
C LEU A 92 13.78 -0.08 -3.08
N TRP A 93 12.71 0.69 -2.84
CA TRP A 93 12.31 1.80 -3.70
C TRP A 93 13.36 2.92 -3.71
N CYS A 94 13.88 3.32 -2.53
CA CYS A 94 14.93 4.33 -2.43
C CYS A 94 16.21 3.89 -3.15
N ASN A 95 16.60 2.62 -3.01
CA ASN A 95 17.78 2.05 -3.68
C ASN A 95 17.62 2.08 -5.20
N HIS A 96 16.43 1.76 -5.73
CA HIS A 96 16.15 1.81 -7.16
C HIS A 96 16.32 3.21 -7.75
N PHE A 97 15.97 4.25 -6.98
CA PHE A 97 16.05 5.65 -7.40
C PHE A 97 17.29 6.39 -6.90
N HIS A 98 18.24 5.70 -6.26
CA HIS A 98 19.43 6.28 -5.66
C HIS A 98 19.14 7.44 -4.69
N ILE A 99 18.08 7.30 -3.89
CA ILE A 99 17.68 8.29 -2.88
C ILE A 99 18.41 7.98 -1.58
N SER A 100 19.29 8.89 -1.16
CA SER A 100 19.97 8.83 0.12
C SER A 100 19.03 9.17 1.27
N GLN A 101 19.21 8.49 2.41
CA GLN A 101 18.51 8.81 3.64
C GLN A 101 19.03 10.12 4.25
N THR A 102 18.12 10.98 4.70
CA THR A 102 18.48 12.16 5.51
C THR A 102 18.49 11.83 7.00
N LYS A 103 19.15 12.69 7.80
CA LYS A 103 19.14 12.57 9.26
C LYS A 103 17.73 12.65 9.85
N GLU A 104 16.90 13.56 9.34
CA GLU A 104 15.50 13.72 9.77
C GLU A 104 14.68 12.44 9.54
N GLU A 105 14.86 11.78 8.39
CA GLU A 105 14.19 10.52 8.09
C GLU A 105 14.65 9.38 9.00
N TYR A 106 15.93 9.38 9.38
CA TYR A 106 16.46 8.42 10.34
C TYR A 106 15.86 8.60 11.73
N GLU A 107 15.78 9.85 12.22
CA GLU A 107 15.17 10.17 13.51
C GLU A 107 13.67 9.83 13.53
N TYR A 108 12.93 10.15 12.45
CA TYR A 108 11.53 9.74 12.31
C TYR A 108 11.36 8.22 12.38
N ILE A 109 12.27 7.46 11.76
CA ILE A 109 12.23 6.00 11.79
C ILE A 109 12.49 5.46 13.19
N LEU A 110 13.46 6.02 13.92
CA LEU A 110 13.78 5.59 15.28
C LEU A 110 12.59 5.82 16.22
N ASP A 111 12.01 7.02 16.20
CA ASP A 111 10.89 7.41 17.06
C ASP A 111 9.64 6.53 16.84
N LYS A 112 9.38 6.15 15.59
CA LYS A 112 8.14 5.47 15.21
C LYS A 112 8.24 3.96 15.10
N PHE A 113 9.44 3.39 14.92
CA PHE A 113 9.61 1.96 14.58
C PHE A 113 10.52 1.18 15.51
N ILE A 114 11.19 1.83 16.47
CA ILE A 114 11.98 1.17 17.51
C ILE A 114 11.33 1.44 18.86
N GLU A 115 10.37 0.60 19.23
CA GLU A 115 9.91 0.39 20.63
C GLU A 115 10.42 -0.97 21.12
#